data_AF-A0A2P1QP93-F1
#
_entry.id   AF-A0A2P1QP93-F1
#
_cell.length_a   1.000
_cell.length_b   1.000
_cell.length_c   1.000
_cell.angle_alpha   90.00
_cell.angle_beta   90.00
_cell.angle_gamma   90.00
#
_symmetry.space_group_name_H-M   'P 1'
#
loop_
_entity.id
_entity.type
_entity.pdbx_description
1 polymer ?
#
loop_
_entity_poly.entity_id
_entity_poly.type
_entity_poly.pdbx_seq_one_letter_code
_entity_poly.pdbx_strand_id
1 'polypeptide(L)' 'MITQYKIEHWKRSLYLSQRIDENLSLRTDKQIADRLLTRCALMEEFLRERSALDQFHEWRRDQEVGDEAYGS' A
#
# COMPACT_ATOMS: atom_id res chain seq x y z
N MET A 1 4.34 -8.19 -19.32
CA MET A 1 4.64 -9.41 -18.53
C MET A 1 5.86 -9.15 -17.66
N ILE A 2 5.73 -9.28 -16.33
CA ILE A 2 6.89 -9.21 -15.44
C ILE A 2 7.65 -10.55 -15.56
N THR A 3 8.98 -10.49 -15.71
CA THR A 3 9.83 -11.69 -15.78
C THR A 3 10.23 -12.13 -14.38
N GLN A 4 10.48 -13.44 -14.19
CA GLN A 4 10.90 -13.99 -12.90
C GLN A 4 12.18 -13.33 -12.36
N TYR A 5 13.11 -12.97 -13.24
CA TYR A 5 14.30 -12.19 -12.90
C TYR A 5 13.96 -10.84 -12.24
N LYS A 6 12.99 -10.10 -12.79
CA LYS A 6 12.58 -8.81 -12.23
C LYS A 6 11.96 -8.97 -10.84
N ILE A 7 11.18 -10.04 -10.64
CA ILE A 7 10.59 -10.36 -9.33
C ILE A 7 11.69 -10.63 -8.29
N GLU A 8 12.64 -11.51 -8.61
CA GLU A 8 13.73 -11.86 -7.68
C GLU A 8 14.65 -10.67 -7.38
N HIS A 9 14.91 -9.83 -8.39
CA HIS A 9 15.63 -8.59 -8.19
C HIS A 9 14.91 -7.68 -7.18
N TRP A 10 13.61 -7.44 -7.36
CA TRP A 10 12.84 -6.60 -6.45
C TRP A 10 12.75 -7.17 -5.03
N LYS A 11 12.60 -8.49 -4.88
CA LYS A 11 12.64 -9.15 -3.57
C LYS A 11 13.96 -8.85 -2.85
N ARG A 12 15.10 -9.00 -3.53
CA ARG A 12 16.42 -8.67 -2.96
C ARG A 12 16.54 -7.20 -2.60
N SER A 13 16.12 -6.28 -3.47
CA SER A 13 16.17 -4.84 -3.18
C SER A 13 15.35 -4.48 -1.94
N LEU A 14 14.13 -5.04 -1.83
CA LEU A 14 13.25 -4.85 -0.67
C LEU A 14 13.89 -5.38 0.62
N TYR A 15 14.40 -6.61 0.59
CA TYR A 15 15.11 -7.19 1.72
C TYR A 15 16.29 -6.32 2.18
N LEU A 16 17.15 -5.89 1.24
CA LEU A 16 18.31 -5.06 1.54
C LEU A 16 17.94 -3.71 2.14
N SER A 17 16.86 -3.09 1.66
CA SER A 17 16.36 -1.81 2.21
C SER A 17 15.89 -1.91 3.67
N GLN A 18 15.48 -3.10 4.12
CA GLN A 18 15.04 -3.33 5.49
C GLN A 18 16.15 -3.85 6.40
N ARG A 19 17.33 -4.16 5.84
CA ARG A 19 18.38 -4.88 6.57
C ARG A 19 19.04 -4.06 7.67
N ILE A 20 19.10 -2.73 7.53
CA ILE A 20 19.73 -1.83 8.49
C ILE A 20 18.66 -0.98 9.17
N ASP A 21 18.71 -0.90 10.50
CA ASP A 21 17.82 -0.05 11.27
C ASP A 21 18.27 1.40 11.43
N GLU A 22 17.45 2.19 12.11
CA GLU A 22 17.69 3.61 12.35
C GLU A 22 18.94 3.86 13.21
N ASN A 23 19.38 2.85 13.95
CA ASN A 23 20.59 2.86 14.77
C ASN A 23 21.80 2.25 14.03
N LEU A 24 21.70 2.07 12.71
CA LEU A 24 22.71 1.43 11.87
C LEU A 24 23.00 -0.04 12.24
N SER A 25 22.08 -0.69 12.95
CA SER A 25 22.20 -2.08 13.37
C SER A 25 21.59 -3.03 12.35
N LEU A 26 22.13 -4.26 12.27
CA LEU A 26 21.58 -5.30 11.41
C LEU A 26 20.29 -5.87 12.01
N ARG A 27 19.19 -5.77 11.28
CA ARG A 27 17.94 -6.44 11.64
C ARG A 27 18.05 -7.94 11.39
N THR A 28 17.44 -8.71 12.28
CA THR A 28 17.22 -10.15 12.11
C THR A 28 16.19 -10.42 11.01
N ASP A 29 16.25 -11.62 10.42
CA ASP A 29 15.29 -12.05 9.40
C ASP A 29 13.83 -11.95 9.90
N LYS A 30 13.59 -12.26 11.18
CA LYS A 30 12.27 -12.12 11.81
C LYS A 30 11.80 -10.66 11.82
N GLN A 31 12.66 -9.73 12.24
CA GLN A 31 12.32 -8.31 12.25
C GLN A 31 12.07 -7.77 10.84
N ILE A 32 12.81 -8.25 9.84
CA ILE A 32 12.60 -7.89 8.43
C ILE A 32 11.25 -8.43 7.95
N ALA A 33 10.94 -9.70 8.23
CA ALA A 33 9.67 -10.32 7.86
C ALA A 33 8.48 -9.61 8.50
N ASP A 34 8.52 -9.34 9.81
CA ASP A 34 7.45 -8.65 10.53
C ASP A 34 7.17 -7.26 9.94
N ARG A 35 8.22 -6.50 9.58
CA ARG A 35 8.06 -5.19 8.93
C ARG A 35 7.46 -5.28 7.54
N LEU A 36 7.91 -6.26 6.74
CA LEU A 36 7.39 -6.46 5.39
C LEU A 36 5.91 -6.87 5.43
N LEU A 37 5.51 -7.77 6.33
CA LEU A 37 4.13 -8.16 6.55
C LEU A 37 3.27 -6.97 7.01
N THR A 38 3.76 -6.19 7.98
CA THR A 38 3.08 -4.98 8.44
C THR A 38 2.86 -4.00 7.29
N ARG A 39 3.88 -3.79 6.44
CA ARG A 39 3.76 -2.92 5.26
C ARG A 39 2.72 -3.44 4.26
N CYS A 40 2.65 -4.75 4.03
CA CYS A 40 1.62 -5.34 3.17
C CYS A 40 0.22 -5.10 3.73
N ALA A 41 0.00 -5.38 5.03
CA ALA A 41 -1.29 -5.16 5.68
C ALA A 41 -1.76 -3.69 5.58
N LEU A 42 -0.87 -2.73 5.87
CA LEU A 42 -1.19 -1.30 5.74
C LEU A 42 -1.52 -0.90 4.30
N MET A 43 -0.82 -1.48 3.32
CA MET A 43 -1.06 -1.18 1.91
C MET A 43 -2.37 -1.80 1.40
N GLU A 44 -2.75 -2.98 1.90
CA GLU A 44 -4.04 -3.59 1.63
C GLU A 44 -5.20 -2.75 2.18
N GLU A 45 -5.09 -2.29 3.43
CA GLU A 45 -6.11 -1.41 4.02
C GLU A 45 -6.22 -0.07 3.29
N PHE A 46 -5.09 0.56 2.95
CA PHE A 46 -5.08 1.78 2.15
C PHE A 46 -5.76 1.59 0.78
N LEU A 47 -5.52 0.47 0.11
CA LEU A 47 -6.16 0.16 -1.16
C LEU A 47 -7.66 -0.11 -1.01
N ARG A 48 -8.08 -0.75 0.08
CA ARG A 48 -9.50 -0.97 0.41
C ARG A 48 -10.23 0.36 0.63
N GLU A 49 -9.67 1.24 1.46
CA GLU A 49 -10.23 2.56 1.73
C GLU A 49 -10.37 3.37 0.43
N ARG A 50 -9.31 3.39 -0.38
CA ARG A 50 -9.33 4.08 -1.67
C ARG A 50 -10.37 3.50 -2.63
N SER A 51 -10.49 2.17 -2.70
CA SER A 51 -11.51 1.53 -3.52
C SER A 51 -12.93 1.87 -3.05
N ALA A 52 -13.17 1.96 -1.75
CA ALA A 52 -14.46 2.35 -1.20
C ALA A 52 -14.79 3.82 -1.51
N LEU A 53 -13.79 4.70 -1.45
CA LEU A 53 -13.92 6.10 -1.82
C LEU A 53 -14.21 6.28 -3.32
N ASP A 54 -13.50 5.54 -4.18
CA ASP A 54 -13.71 5.56 -5.62
C ASP A 54 -15.14 5.08 -5.97
N GLN A 55 -15.60 4.00 -5.32
CA GLN A 55 -16.99 3.50 -5.46
C GLN A 55 -18.03 4.52 -4.98
N PHE A 56 -17.76 5.23 -3.88
CA PHE A 56 -18.64 6.29 -3.40
C PHE A 56 -18.73 7.45 -4.40
N HIS A 57 -17.60 7.87 -4.98
CA HIS A 57 -17.59 8.92 -6.00
C HIS A 57 -18.28 8.49 -7.30
N GLU A 58 -18.15 7.24 -7.72
CA GLU A 58 -18.90 6.66 -8.83
C GLU A 58 -20.41 6.67 -8.55
N TRP A 59 -20.84 6.11 -7.42
CA TRP A 59 -22.24 6.11 -7.01
C TRP A 59 -22.81 7.54 -6.96
N ARG A 60 -22.07 8.50 -6.39
CA ARG A 60 -22.50 9.90 -6.29
C ARG A 60 -22.71 10.54 -7.67
N ARG A 61 -21.84 10.24 -8.64
CA ARG A 61 -22.00 10.71 -10.04
C ARG A 61 -23.22 10.11 -10.70
N ASP A 62 -23.47 8.82 -10.48
CA ASP A 62 -24.61 8.10 -11.06
C ASP A 62 -25.97 8.58 -10.51
N GLN A 63 -25.99 9.18 -9.31
CA GLN A 63 -27.19 9.76 -8.71
C GLN A 63 -27.44 11.23 -9.14
N GLU A 64 -26.61 11.83 -10.00
CA GLU A 64 -26.68 13.25 -10.41
C GLU A 64 -26.76 14.24 -9.22
N VAL A 65 -26.28 13.85 -8.04
CA VAL A 65 -26.27 14.70 -6.85
C VAL A 65 -25.10 15.68 -6.96
N GLY A 66 -25.37 16.82 -7.63
CA GLY A 66 -24.46 17.96 -7.69
C GLY A 66 -24.15 18.52 -6.30
N ASP A 67 -22.99 19.20 -6.17
CA ASP A 67 -22.55 19.86 -4.92
C ASP A 67 -23.56 20.92 -4.38
N GLU A 68 -24.60 21.25 -5.15
CA GLU A 68 -25.62 22.23 -4.80
C GLU A 68 -26.52 21.82 -3.61
N ALA A 69 -26.50 20.56 -3.17
CA ALA A 69 -27.30 20.10 -2.03
C ALA A 69 -26.79 20.62 -0.65
N TYR A 70 -25.58 21.19 -0.58
CA TYR A 70 -25.01 21.76 0.66
C TYR A 70 -24.67 23.26 0.53
N GLY A 71 -25.22 23.95 -0.48
CA GLY A 71 -25.18 25.40 -0.57
C GLY A 71 -26.44 26.03 0.04
N SER A 72 -26.46 26.18 1.38
CA SER A 72 -27.40 27.08 2.07
C SER A 72 -26.65 28.03 2.99
#